data_AF-A0A9X2L4F7-F1
#
_entry.id   AF-A0A9X2L4F7-F1
#
_cell.length_a   1.000
_cell.length_b   1.000
_cell.length_c   1.000
_cell.angle_alpha   90.00
_cell.angle_beta   90.00
_cell.angle_gamma   90.00
#
_symmetry.space_group_name_H-M   'P 1'
#
loop_
_entity.id
_entity.type
_entity.pdbx_description
1 polymer ?
#
loop_
_entity_poly.entity_id
_entity_poly.type
_entity_poly.pdbx_seq_one_letter_code
_entity_poly.pdbx_strand_id
1 'polypeptide(L)'
;MSTKFKNLRNDLEDLEQDGQFDIDETSSSSGSKSSSKIANYILLFAFIATLTFYAGSQFNSSGIDLNPLDNIVQEFNQPNEDLLNRMGAWMEEMGYGTLTHEELIALRAEGVTATYTSQIRDAGYPEVTLEQLVELQDADVSSTFTSMMAELGYELTVQDLIDLRRADVTAFFTSNMMDLGYTMEELTQENLIRMRNIGVTHTLAERLTEERGALPTVDELIRYRISNQ
;
A
#
# COMPACT_ATOMS: atom_id res chain seq x y z
N MET A 1 -36.21 20.86 50.70
CA MET A 1 -34.90 20.88 51.38
C MET A 1 -33.83 20.48 50.39
N SER A 2 -33.01 21.41 49.89
CA SER A 2 -31.71 21.13 49.26
C SER A 2 -30.88 22.41 49.25
N THR A 3 -30.57 22.90 50.45
CA THR A 3 -29.77 24.12 50.69
C THR A 3 -28.26 23.84 50.70
N LYS A 4 -27.82 22.64 50.32
CA LYS A 4 -26.40 22.25 50.33
C LYS A 4 -25.68 22.36 48.98
N PHE A 5 -26.39 22.60 47.87
CA PHE A 5 -25.76 22.73 46.54
C PHE A 5 -25.47 24.17 46.12
N LYS A 6 -26.04 25.17 46.80
CA LYS A 6 -25.88 26.58 46.44
C LYS A 6 -24.59 27.20 47.02
N ASN A 7 -24.03 26.61 48.08
CA ASN A 7 -22.83 27.12 48.74
C ASN A 7 -21.53 26.70 48.04
N LEU A 8 -21.51 25.58 47.30
CA LEU A 8 -20.31 25.15 46.58
C LEU A 8 -19.98 26.02 45.35
N ARG A 9 -20.93 26.79 44.82
CA ARG A 9 -20.67 27.68 43.67
C ARG A 9 -20.01 28.98 44.10
N ASN A 10 -20.34 29.47 45.29
CA ASN A 10 -19.78 30.72 45.81
C ASN A 10 -18.34 30.51 46.32
N ASP A 11 -18.03 29.34 46.88
CA ASP A 11 -16.67 29.01 47.35
C ASP A 11 -15.65 28.78 46.20
N LEU A 12 -16.12 28.68 44.94
CA LEU A 12 -15.28 28.58 43.75
C LEU A 12 -15.05 29.94 43.06
N GLU A 13 -15.90 30.94 43.31
CA GLU A 13 -15.75 32.30 42.77
C GLU A 13 -14.70 33.12 43.56
N ASP A 14 -14.50 32.79 44.84
CA ASP A 14 -13.48 33.41 45.71
C ASP A 14 -12.05 32.87 45.51
N LEU A 15 -11.87 31.81 44.72
CA LEU A 15 -10.54 31.27 44.38
C LEU A 15 -10.02 31.73 43.00
N GLU A 16 -10.84 32.44 42.21
CA GLU A 16 -10.41 33.10 40.97
C GLU A 16 -9.91 34.53 41.20
N GLN A 17 -10.05 35.08 42.40
CA GLN A 17 -9.75 36.48 42.70
C GLN A 17 -8.46 36.73 43.51
N ASP A 18 -7.73 35.67 43.89
CA ASP A 18 -6.46 35.77 44.65
C ASP A 18 -5.23 35.33 43.83
N GLY A 19 -5.28 35.62 42.53
CA GLY A 19 -4.18 35.48 41.59
C GLY A 19 -3.67 36.81 41.03
N GLN A 20 -3.91 37.93 41.72
CA GLN A 20 -3.35 39.24 41.38
C GLN A 20 -1.86 39.26 41.78
N PHE A 21 -1.02 38.66 40.93
CA PHE A 21 0.42 38.90 40.96
C PHE A 21 0.71 40.04 39.98
N ASP A 22 1.14 41.19 40.52
CA ASP A 22 1.57 42.36 39.76
C ASP A 22 2.63 41.96 38.72
N ILE A 23 2.32 42.19 37.44
CA ILE A 23 3.24 42.02 36.33
C ILE A 23 4.05 43.32 36.23
N ASP A 24 5.27 43.30 36.75
CA ASP A 24 6.29 44.27 36.37
C ASP A 24 6.80 43.91 34.97
N GLU A 25 6.79 44.91 34.10
CA GLU A 25 6.93 44.82 32.67
C GLU A 25 8.42 44.76 32.29
N THR A 26 8.94 43.62 31.81
CA THR A 26 10.08 43.62 30.88
C THR A 26 10.17 42.35 30.02
N SER A 27 9.91 42.56 28.72
CA SER A 27 10.52 41.92 27.54
C SER A 27 10.49 40.40 27.33
N SER A 28 9.84 40.07 26.21
CA SER A 28 10.23 39.09 25.17
C SER A 28 10.03 37.61 25.45
N SER A 29 9.04 36.98 24.79
CA SER A 29 9.19 36.40 23.44
C SER A 29 8.13 35.32 23.15
N SER A 30 7.58 35.38 21.93
CA SER A 30 7.00 34.32 21.07
C SER A 30 6.21 33.15 21.68
N GLY A 31 4.99 32.98 21.18
CA GLY A 31 4.05 31.94 21.60
C GLY A 31 4.35 30.52 21.11
N SER A 32 3.52 29.58 21.58
CA SER A 32 3.02 28.45 20.81
C SER A 32 2.07 27.61 21.68
N LYS A 33 0.81 27.47 21.24
CA LYS A 33 -0.13 26.48 21.74
C LYS A 33 0.42 25.08 21.42
N SER A 34 0.98 24.39 22.41
CA SER A 34 1.30 22.97 22.31
C SER A 34 0.25 22.15 23.06
N SER A 35 -0.68 21.57 22.31
CA SER A 35 -1.61 20.53 22.76
C SER A 35 -0.80 19.33 23.23
N SER A 36 -0.51 19.28 24.54
CA SER A 36 0.43 18.31 25.08
C SER A 36 -0.22 16.93 25.18
N LYS A 37 0.10 16.06 24.21
CA LYS A 37 -0.14 14.61 24.31
C LYS A 37 0.32 14.06 25.67
N ILE A 38 1.36 14.67 26.24
CA ILE A 38 1.91 14.41 27.58
C ILE A 38 0.86 14.63 28.68
N ALA A 39 0.02 15.68 28.61
CA ALA A 39 -1.05 15.88 29.59
C ALA A 39 -2.11 14.78 29.51
N ASN A 40 -2.42 14.28 28.31
CA ASN A 40 -3.33 13.14 28.14
C ASN A 40 -2.71 11.83 28.66
N TYR A 41 -1.41 11.61 28.48
CA TYR A 41 -0.73 10.44 29.08
C TYR A 41 -0.64 10.53 30.60
N ILE A 42 -0.44 11.72 31.16
CA ILE A 42 -0.45 11.95 32.61
C ILE A 42 -1.84 11.68 33.18
N LEU A 43 -2.90 12.15 32.51
CA LEU A 43 -4.28 11.87 32.90
C LEU A 43 -4.63 10.38 32.77
N LEU A 44 -4.18 9.71 31.70
CA LEU A 44 -4.37 8.27 31.54
C LEU A 44 -3.63 7.48 32.62
N PHE A 45 -2.39 7.86 32.93
CA PHE A 45 -1.61 7.20 33.97
C PHE A 45 -2.21 7.43 35.36
N ALA A 46 -2.69 8.64 35.65
CA ALA A 46 -3.42 8.94 36.88
C ALA A 46 -4.74 8.17 36.95
N PHE A 47 -5.46 8.04 35.83
CA PHE A 47 -6.69 7.25 35.74
C PHE A 47 -6.41 5.76 35.97
N ILE A 48 -5.37 5.21 35.34
CA ILE A 48 -4.95 3.82 35.57
C ILE A 48 -4.55 3.63 37.03
N ALA A 49 -3.68 4.48 37.59
CA ALA A 49 -3.24 4.36 38.98
C ALA A 49 -4.39 4.46 39.98
N THR A 50 -5.35 5.36 39.75
CA THR A 50 -6.56 5.48 40.59
C THR A 50 -7.50 4.29 40.41
N LEU A 51 -7.64 3.77 39.18
CA LEU A 51 -8.39 2.55 38.90
C LEU A 51 -7.76 1.34 39.60
N THR A 52 -6.44 1.18 39.54
CA THR A 52 -5.71 0.10 40.22
C THR A 52 -5.78 0.23 41.74
N PHE A 53 -5.70 1.45 42.28
CA PHE A 53 -5.83 1.70 43.71
C PHE A 53 -7.26 1.44 44.21
N TYR A 54 -8.27 1.87 43.45
CA TYR A 54 -9.67 1.67 43.78
C TYR A 54 -10.07 0.19 43.65
N ALA A 55 -9.69 -0.48 42.56
CA ALA A 55 -9.92 -1.92 42.37
C ALA A 55 -9.09 -2.78 43.33
N GLY A 56 -7.85 -2.39 43.64
CA GLY A 56 -6.98 -3.11 44.57
C GLY A 56 -7.47 -3.10 46.03
N SER A 57 -8.35 -2.17 46.40
CA SER A 57 -8.85 -2.04 47.78
C SER A 57 -10.09 -2.89 48.10
N GLN A 58 -10.71 -3.55 47.12
CA GLN A 58 -11.95 -4.35 47.30
C GLN A 58 -11.88 -5.79 46.79
N PHE A 59 -10.75 -6.22 46.22
CA PHE A 59 -10.63 -7.56 45.62
C PHE A 59 -9.83 -8.53 46.49
N ASN A 60 -10.54 -9.46 47.13
CA ASN A 60 -9.98 -10.65 47.75
C ASN A 60 -9.40 -11.57 46.65
N SER A 61 -8.07 -11.58 46.49
CA SER A 61 -7.36 -12.20 45.37
C SER A 61 -7.23 -13.72 45.52
N SER A 62 -8.30 -14.46 45.27
CA SER A 62 -8.24 -15.92 45.11
C SER A 62 -9.20 -16.34 44.00
N GLY A 63 -8.76 -16.20 42.74
CA GLY A 63 -9.51 -16.72 41.59
C GLY A 63 -9.49 -15.87 40.30
N ILE A 64 -8.66 -14.83 40.19
CA ILE A 64 -8.51 -14.12 38.92
C ILE A 64 -7.38 -14.81 38.14
N ASP A 65 -7.77 -15.60 37.14
CA ASP A 65 -6.85 -16.19 36.17
C ASP A 65 -6.38 -15.07 35.23
N LEU A 66 -5.15 -14.60 35.44
CA LEU A 66 -4.53 -13.48 34.69
C LEU A 66 -3.95 -13.94 33.35
N ASN A 67 -4.63 -14.86 32.67
CA ASN A 67 -4.35 -15.24 31.28
C ASN A 67 -5.21 -14.50 30.20
N PRO A 68 -5.76 -13.28 30.39
CA PRO A 68 -6.46 -12.61 29.29
C PRO A 68 -5.50 -12.05 28.24
N LEU A 69 -4.19 -11.93 28.54
CA LEU A 69 -3.20 -11.38 27.60
C LEU A 69 -2.57 -12.44 26.70
N ASP A 70 -2.39 -13.68 27.18
CA ASP A 70 -1.79 -14.74 26.36
C ASP A 70 -2.70 -15.19 25.21
N ASN A 71 -4.02 -15.19 25.43
CA ASN A 71 -5.01 -15.45 24.39
C ASN A 71 -5.10 -14.30 23.37
N ILE A 72 -5.05 -13.03 23.82
CA ILE A 72 -5.06 -11.86 22.94
C ILE A 72 -3.80 -11.85 22.06
N VAL A 73 -2.63 -12.19 22.62
CA VAL A 73 -1.37 -12.24 21.86
C VAL A 73 -1.34 -13.41 20.88
N GLN A 74 -1.95 -14.55 21.18
CA GLN A 74 -2.10 -15.67 20.24
C GLN A 74 -3.05 -15.38 19.08
N GLU A 75 -4.08 -14.56 19.26
CA GLU A 75 -5.02 -14.17 18.19
C GLU A 75 -4.38 -13.20 17.17
N PHE A 76 -3.38 -12.42 17.57
CA PHE A 76 -2.61 -11.54 16.67
C PHE A 76 -1.41 -12.22 15.97
N ASN A 77 -0.98 -13.40 16.43
CA ASN A 77 0.19 -14.11 15.91
C ASN A 77 -0.14 -15.40 15.14
N GLN A 78 -1.42 -15.77 15.04
CA GLN A 78 -1.82 -16.86 14.15
C GLN A 78 -1.82 -16.36 12.70
N PRO A 79 -1.22 -17.13 11.75
CA PRO A 79 -1.61 -17.01 10.35
C PRO A 79 -3.13 -17.03 10.32
N ASN A 80 -3.76 -16.05 9.69
CA ASN A 80 -5.20 -15.95 9.71
C ASN A 80 -5.82 -17.11 8.93
N GLU A 81 -6.09 -18.21 9.64
CA GLU A 81 -6.75 -19.42 9.14
C GLU A 81 -8.00 -19.05 8.32
N ASP A 82 -8.79 -18.09 8.80
CA ASP A 82 -9.96 -17.56 8.08
C ASP A 82 -9.65 -16.94 6.71
N LEU A 83 -8.48 -16.33 6.54
CA LEU A 83 -8.04 -15.79 5.26
C LEU A 83 -7.59 -16.90 4.32
N LEU A 84 -6.85 -17.90 4.82
CA LEU A 84 -6.41 -19.04 4.02
C LEU A 84 -7.61 -19.86 3.57
N ASN A 85 -8.56 -20.15 4.45
CA ASN A 85 -9.81 -20.82 4.10
C ASN A 85 -10.61 -20.07 3.03
N ARG A 86 -10.75 -18.75 3.14
CA ARG A 86 -11.43 -17.93 2.12
C ARG A 86 -10.67 -17.90 0.79
N MET A 87 -9.35 -17.76 0.84
CA MET A 87 -8.51 -17.81 -0.36
C MET A 87 -8.64 -19.17 -1.05
N GLY A 88 -8.55 -20.27 -0.31
CA GLY A 88 -8.72 -21.63 -0.83
C GLY A 88 -10.07 -21.82 -1.53
N ALA A 89 -11.17 -21.35 -0.91
CA ALA A 89 -12.50 -21.41 -1.52
C ALA A 89 -12.58 -20.62 -2.84
N TRP A 90 -11.99 -19.42 -2.91
CA TRP A 90 -11.94 -18.64 -4.16
C TRP A 90 -11.07 -19.29 -5.23
N MET A 91 -9.92 -19.86 -4.85
CA MET A 91 -9.05 -20.59 -5.77
C MET A 91 -9.76 -21.83 -6.33
N GLU A 92 -10.51 -22.55 -5.50
CA GLU A 92 -11.32 -23.70 -5.90
C GLU A 92 -12.46 -23.29 -6.85
N GLU A 93 -13.17 -22.19 -6.56
CA GLU A 93 -14.21 -21.62 -7.43
C GLU A 93 -13.67 -21.22 -8.81
N MET A 94 -12.42 -20.72 -8.84
CA MET A 94 -11.71 -20.43 -10.09
C MET A 94 -11.21 -21.70 -10.81
N GLY A 95 -11.26 -22.87 -10.18
CA GLY A 95 -10.91 -24.15 -10.80
C GLY A 95 -9.48 -24.63 -10.57
N TYR A 96 -8.76 -24.05 -9.59
CA TYR A 96 -7.42 -24.51 -9.20
C TYR A 96 -7.42 -25.75 -8.29
N GLY A 97 -8.61 -26.25 -7.96
CA GLY A 97 -8.79 -27.38 -7.04
C GLY A 97 -8.62 -27.00 -5.58
N THR A 98 -8.68 -28.00 -4.70
CA THR A 98 -8.52 -27.82 -3.26
C THR A 98 -7.04 -27.71 -2.91
N LEU A 99 -6.60 -26.50 -2.54
CA LEU A 99 -5.24 -26.21 -2.11
C LEU A 99 -5.09 -26.37 -0.60
N THR A 100 -3.94 -26.89 -0.16
CA THR A 100 -3.56 -26.98 1.25
C THR A 100 -3.21 -25.62 1.83
N HIS A 101 -3.22 -25.50 3.15
CA HIS A 101 -2.83 -24.25 3.83
C HIS A 101 -1.37 -23.91 3.52
N GLU A 102 -0.50 -24.92 3.45
CA GLU A 102 0.92 -24.77 3.09
C GLU A 102 1.09 -24.21 1.67
N GLU A 103 0.33 -24.72 0.68
CA GLU A 103 0.36 -24.20 -0.69
C GLU A 103 -0.16 -22.77 -0.77
N LEU A 104 -1.25 -22.45 -0.06
CA LEU A 104 -1.81 -21.09 -0.01
C LEU A 104 -0.85 -20.09 0.65
N ILE A 105 -0.14 -20.51 1.70
CA ILE A 105 0.92 -19.70 2.33
C ILE A 105 2.06 -19.47 1.33
N ALA A 106 2.50 -20.50 0.62
CA ALA A 106 3.55 -20.38 -0.39
C ALA A 106 3.16 -19.42 -1.52
N LEU A 107 1.97 -19.57 -2.11
CA LEU A 107 1.46 -18.67 -3.14
C LEU A 107 1.45 -17.21 -2.66
N ARG A 108 0.97 -16.96 -1.44
CA ARG A 108 0.96 -15.61 -0.86
C ARG A 108 2.37 -15.06 -0.62
N ALA A 109 3.32 -15.90 -0.24
CA ALA A 109 4.71 -15.49 -0.05
C ALA A 109 5.32 -15.01 -1.38
N GLU A 110 4.94 -15.63 -2.50
CA GLU A 110 5.27 -15.21 -3.86
C GLU A 110 4.37 -14.07 -4.38
N GLY A 111 3.49 -13.49 -3.55
CA GLY A 111 2.59 -12.40 -3.94
C GLY A 111 1.33 -12.83 -4.70
N VAL A 112 1.15 -14.13 -4.97
CA VAL A 112 -0.05 -14.67 -5.63
C VAL A 112 -1.20 -14.74 -4.64
N THR A 113 -2.20 -13.89 -4.87
CA THR A 113 -3.44 -13.84 -4.07
C THR A 113 -4.63 -14.20 -4.94
N ALA A 114 -5.71 -14.71 -4.35
CA ALA A 114 -6.94 -14.99 -5.10
C ALA A 114 -7.50 -13.74 -5.83
N THR A 115 -7.31 -12.55 -5.27
CA THR A 115 -7.67 -11.29 -5.93
C THR A 115 -6.79 -11.01 -7.16
N TYR A 116 -5.48 -11.19 -7.06
CA TYR A 116 -4.58 -11.07 -8.20
C TYR A 116 -4.93 -12.08 -9.30
N THR A 117 -5.14 -13.34 -8.92
CA THR A 117 -5.53 -14.42 -9.82
C THR A 117 -6.83 -14.10 -10.56
N SER A 118 -7.87 -13.65 -9.86
CA SER A 118 -9.13 -13.22 -10.48
C SER A 118 -8.89 -12.12 -11.50
N GLN A 119 -8.12 -11.09 -11.14
CA GLN A 119 -7.89 -9.95 -12.03
C GLN A 119 -7.10 -10.33 -13.29
N ILE A 120 -6.12 -11.23 -13.19
CA ILE A 120 -5.38 -11.72 -14.37
C ILE A 120 -6.32 -12.52 -15.29
N ARG A 121 -7.19 -13.35 -14.72
CA ARG A 121 -8.20 -14.10 -15.49
C ARG A 121 -9.18 -13.16 -16.18
N ASP A 122 -9.69 -12.17 -15.46
CA ASP A 122 -10.61 -11.16 -15.98
C ASP A 122 -9.95 -10.27 -17.04
N ALA A 123 -8.62 -10.12 -16.99
CA ALA A 123 -7.83 -9.42 -18.01
C ALA A 123 -7.60 -10.25 -19.30
N GLY A 124 -8.22 -11.43 -19.43
CA GLY A 124 -8.22 -12.23 -20.66
C GLY A 124 -7.44 -13.54 -20.59
N TYR A 125 -6.98 -13.96 -19.40
CA TYR A 125 -6.19 -15.18 -19.20
C TYR A 125 -6.91 -16.19 -18.29
N PRO A 126 -8.09 -16.71 -18.69
CA PRO A 126 -8.92 -17.56 -17.82
C PRO A 126 -8.26 -18.89 -17.44
N GLU A 127 -7.35 -19.40 -18.28
CA GLU A 127 -6.68 -20.70 -18.13
C GLU A 127 -5.25 -20.57 -17.56
N VAL A 128 -4.91 -19.44 -16.93
CA VAL A 128 -3.57 -19.23 -16.35
C VAL A 128 -3.32 -20.22 -15.21
N THR A 129 -2.17 -20.91 -15.22
CA THR A 129 -1.81 -21.88 -14.16
C THR A 129 -1.25 -21.20 -12.90
N LEU A 130 -1.15 -21.93 -11.78
CA LEU A 130 -0.55 -21.40 -10.55
C LEU A 130 0.92 -21.04 -10.75
N GLU A 131 1.67 -21.87 -11.48
CA GLU A 131 3.07 -21.62 -11.82
C GLU A 131 3.22 -20.37 -12.66
N GLN A 132 2.35 -20.19 -13.66
CA GLN A 132 2.33 -18.98 -14.49
C GLN A 132 1.98 -17.72 -13.69
N LEU A 133 1.08 -17.81 -12.70
CA LEU A 133 0.76 -16.69 -11.82
C LEU A 133 1.96 -16.27 -10.98
N VAL A 134 2.74 -17.24 -10.49
CA VAL A 134 4.00 -16.96 -9.79
C VAL A 134 4.98 -16.28 -10.74
N GLU A 135 5.19 -16.81 -11.95
CA GLU A 135 6.10 -16.20 -12.93
C GLU A 135 5.69 -14.79 -13.37
N LEU A 136 4.38 -14.53 -13.51
CA LEU A 136 3.84 -13.20 -13.78
C LEU A 136 4.15 -12.25 -12.62
N GLN A 137 3.96 -12.71 -11.38
CA GLN A 137 4.20 -11.91 -10.18
C GLN A 137 5.69 -11.61 -9.98
N ASP A 138 6.57 -12.60 -10.22
CA ASP A 138 8.04 -12.45 -10.22
C ASP A 138 8.52 -11.45 -11.27
N ALA A 139 7.80 -11.34 -12.39
CA ALA A 139 8.08 -10.38 -13.45
C ALA A 139 7.40 -9.02 -13.24
N ASP A 140 6.76 -8.77 -12.09
CA ASP A 140 5.98 -7.55 -11.83
C ASP A 140 4.90 -7.26 -12.89
N VAL A 141 4.25 -8.32 -13.38
CA VAL A 141 3.10 -8.20 -14.29
C VAL A 141 1.83 -7.97 -13.46
N SER A 142 1.27 -6.77 -13.59
CA SER A 142 -0.02 -6.43 -12.99
C SER A 142 -1.17 -6.64 -13.97
N SER A 143 -2.36 -6.93 -13.43
CA SER A 143 -3.61 -6.94 -14.20
C SER A 143 -3.85 -5.64 -14.96
N THR A 144 -3.50 -4.49 -14.36
CA THR A 144 -3.61 -3.18 -15.00
C THR A 144 -2.70 -3.05 -16.22
N PHE A 145 -1.43 -3.50 -16.11
CA PHE A 145 -0.53 -3.53 -17.28
C PHE A 145 -1.11 -4.41 -18.39
N THR A 146 -1.60 -5.60 -18.04
CA THR A 146 -2.21 -6.54 -18.96
C THR A 146 -3.42 -5.93 -19.70
N SER A 147 -4.37 -5.35 -18.96
CA SER A 147 -5.55 -4.72 -19.54
C SER A 147 -5.19 -3.51 -20.42
N MET A 148 -4.26 -2.66 -19.98
CA MET A 148 -3.84 -1.50 -20.77
C MET A 148 -3.13 -1.91 -22.07
N MET A 149 -2.30 -2.96 -22.05
CA MET A 149 -1.68 -3.46 -23.27
C MET A 149 -2.74 -4.01 -24.25
N ALA A 150 -3.76 -4.71 -23.75
CA ALA A 150 -4.88 -5.16 -24.56
C ALA A 150 -5.70 -3.98 -25.14
N GLU A 151 -5.94 -2.91 -24.37
CA GLU A 151 -6.58 -1.67 -24.83
C GLU A 151 -5.79 -0.94 -25.92
N LEU A 152 -4.45 -1.02 -25.87
CA LEU A 152 -3.56 -0.54 -26.92
C LEU A 152 -3.55 -1.45 -28.16
N GLY A 153 -4.30 -2.55 -28.15
CA GLY A 153 -4.48 -3.48 -29.27
C GLY A 153 -3.49 -4.64 -29.29
N TYR A 154 -2.68 -4.84 -28.25
CA TYR A 154 -1.73 -5.95 -28.20
C TYR A 154 -2.39 -7.24 -27.71
N GLU A 155 -2.33 -8.28 -28.53
CA GLU A 155 -2.69 -9.65 -28.17
C GLU A 155 -1.44 -10.37 -27.64
N LEU A 156 -1.27 -10.43 -26.33
CA LEU A 156 -0.07 -10.96 -25.68
C LEU A 156 -0.34 -12.33 -25.05
N THR A 157 0.59 -13.27 -25.16
CA THR A 157 0.57 -14.47 -24.33
C THR A 157 1.06 -14.15 -22.92
N VAL A 158 0.90 -15.10 -21.98
CA VAL A 158 1.47 -15.00 -20.63
C VAL A 158 2.98 -14.77 -20.69
N GLN A 159 3.68 -15.51 -21.57
CA GLN A 159 5.12 -15.37 -21.75
C GLN A 159 5.49 -13.98 -22.29
N ASP A 160 4.69 -13.43 -23.20
CA ASP A 160 4.96 -12.11 -23.77
C ASP A 160 4.83 -11.00 -22.73
N LEU A 161 3.83 -11.09 -21.84
CA LEU A 161 3.68 -10.15 -20.72
C LEU A 161 4.91 -10.17 -19.81
N ILE A 162 5.39 -11.37 -19.48
CA ILE A 162 6.59 -11.59 -18.66
C ILE A 162 7.81 -10.97 -19.33
N ASP A 163 8.04 -11.27 -20.61
CA ASP A 163 9.20 -10.79 -21.36
C ASP A 163 9.20 -9.26 -21.49
N LEU A 164 8.03 -8.66 -21.74
CA LEU A 164 7.86 -7.22 -21.80
C LEU A 164 8.17 -6.56 -20.46
N ARG A 165 7.62 -7.05 -19.34
CA ARG A 165 7.87 -6.45 -18.03
C ARG A 165 9.29 -6.64 -17.55
N ARG A 166 9.92 -7.79 -17.79
CA ARG A 166 11.35 -8.02 -17.49
C ARG A 166 12.26 -7.06 -18.26
N ALA A 167 11.85 -6.62 -19.44
CA ALA A 167 12.52 -5.57 -20.21
C ALA A 167 12.09 -4.15 -19.81
N ASP A 168 11.38 -3.96 -18.69
CA ASP A 168 10.83 -2.69 -18.21
C ASP A 168 9.84 -2.00 -19.16
N VAL A 169 9.25 -2.72 -20.13
CA VAL A 169 8.20 -2.17 -20.99
C VAL A 169 6.96 -1.88 -20.15
N THR A 170 6.32 -0.74 -20.41
CA THR A 170 5.10 -0.30 -19.73
C THR A 170 4.08 0.16 -20.76
N ALA A 171 2.79 0.00 -20.47
CA ALA A 171 1.73 0.56 -21.30
C ALA A 171 1.87 2.08 -21.47
N PHE A 172 2.36 2.79 -20.44
CA PHE A 172 2.69 4.21 -20.52
C PHE A 172 3.75 4.49 -21.60
N PHE A 173 4.86 3.76 -21.62
CA PHE A 173 5.88 3.92 -22.66
C PHE A 173 5.31 3.63 -24.05
N THR A 174 4.60 2.51 -24.21
CA THR A 174 4.00 2.11 -25.48
C THR A 174 3.00 3.14 -26.00
N SER A 175 2.07 3.61 -25.15
CA SER A 175 1.09 4.64 -25.50
C SER A 175 1.76 5.94 -25.94
N ASN A 176 2.75 6.43 -25.19
CA ASN A 176 3.44 7.67 -25.58
C ASN A 176 4.19 7.53 -26.91
N MET A 177 4.74 6.34 -27.21
CA MET A 177 5.33 6.10 -28.52
C MET A 177 4.26 6.12 -29.62
N MET A 178 3.08 5.53 -29.39
CA MET A 178 1.97 5.62 -30.35
C MET A 178 1.49 7.06 -30.56
N ASP A 179 1.43 7.86 -29.49
CA ASP A 179 1.04 9.28 -29.55
C ASP A 179 2.03 10.14 -30.36
N LEU A 180 3.31 9.76 -30.38
CA LEU A 180 4.33 10.37 -31.25
C LEU A 180 4.19 9.99 -32.73
N GLY A 181 3.31 9.03 -33.05
CA GLY A 181 3.01 8.60 -34.41
C GLY A 181 3.66 7.28 -34.84
N TYR A 182 4.31 6.55 -33.93
CA TYR A 182 4.80 5.20 -34.24
C TYR A 182 3.64 4.21 -34.39
N THR A 183 3.70 3.38 -35.42
CA THR A 183 2.66 2.39 -35.71
C THR A 183 2.87 1.10 -34.92
N MET A 184 1.83 0.27 -34.78
CA MET A 184 1.97 -1.06 -34.16
C MET A 184 2.91 -1.99 -34.94
N GLU A 185 3.06 -1.78 -36.25
CA GLU A 185 4.03 -2.51 -37.08
C GLU A 185 5.48 -2.17 -36.71
N GLU A 186 5.72 -0.95 -36.22
CA GLU A 186 7.03 -0.51 -35.72
C GLU A 186 7.21 -0.85 -34.24
N LEU A 187 6.16 -0.74 -33.44
CA LEU A 187 6.13 -1.04 -32.01
C LEU A 187 5.80 -2.50 -31.74
N THR A 188 6.46 -3.42 -32.45
CA THR A 188 6.36 -4.85 -32.15
C THR A 188 6.89 -5.14 -30.75
N GLN A 189 6.46 -6.26 -30.14
CA GLN A 189 6.99 -6.72 -28.85
C GLN A 189 8.52 -6.73 -28.82
N GLU A 190 9.15 -7.28 -29.87
CA GLU A 190 10.60 -7.32 -30.01
C GLU A 190 11.21 -5.91 -30.01
N ASN A 191 10.63 -4.98 -30.76
CA ASN A 191 11.13 -3.61 -30.83
C ASN A 191 10.94 -2.84 -29.52
N LEU A 192 9.82 -3.04 -28.82
CA LEU A 192 9.60 -2.48 -27.49
C LEU A 192 10.66 -2.98 -26.50
N ILE A 193 10.93 -4.29 -26.49
CA ILE A 193 11.97 -4.91 -25.65
C ILE A 193 13.35 -4.35 -26.00
N ARG A 194 13.72 -4.33 -27.29
CA ARG A 194 15.01 -3.82 -27.77
C ARG A 194 15.22 -2.36 -27.36
N MET A 195 14.21 -1.52 -27.55
CA MET A 195 14.26 -0.11 -27.14
C MET A 195 14.49 0.03 -25.64
N ARG A 196 13.72 -0.69 -24.81
CA ARG A 196 13.81 -0.55 -23.36
C ARG A 196 15.08 -1.13 -22.76
N ASN A 197 15.58 -2.26 -23.27
CA ASN A 197 16.87 -2.84 -22.85
C ASN A 197 18.05 -1.88 -23.05
N ILE A 198 17.98 -1.01 -24.07
CA ILE A 198 19.01 -0.01 -24.36
C ILE A 198 18.71 1.34 -23.68
N GLY A 199 17.56 1.46 -23.01
CA GLY A 199 17.15 2.67 -22.29
C GLY A 199 16.67 3.78 -23.23
N VAL A 200 15.99 3.43 -24.32
CA VAL A 200 15.23 4.38 -25.15
C VAL A 200 13.95 4.77 -24.42
N THR A 201 13.60 6.06 -24.48
CA THR A 201 12.40 6.64 -23.87
C THR A 201 11.59 7.40 -24.93
N HIS A 202 10.29 7.61 -24.69
CA HIS A 202 9.46 8.46 -25.56
C HIS A 202 9.99 9.91 -25.59
N THR A 203 10.51 10.42 -24.47
CA THR A 203 11.14 11.75 -24.41
C THR A 203 12.38 11.88 -25.31
N LEU A 204 13.13 10.79 -25.52
CA LEU A 204 14.23 10.77 -26.48
C LEU A 204 13.71 10.89 -27.91
N ALA A 205 12.65 10.15 -28.24
CA ALA A 205 12.04 10.18 -29.56
C ALA A 205 11.42 11.55 -29.87
N GLU A 206 10.70 12.15 -28.92
CA GLU A 206 10.17 13.50 -28.99
C GLU A 206 11.28 14.53 -29.28
N ARG A 207 12.33 14.56 -28.46
CA ARG A 207 13.46 15.47 -28.63
C ARG A 207 14.13 15.33 -30.01
N LEU A 208 14.38 14.10 -30.46
CA LEU A 208 14.99 13.88 -31.77
C LEU A 208 14.08 14.27 -32.93
N THR A 209 12.76 14.15 -32.75
CA THR A 209 11.77 14.60 -33.73
C THR A 209 11.80 16.13 -33.85
N GLU A 210 11.88 16.85 -32.73
CA GLU A 210 12.01 18.31 -32.70
C GLU A 210 13.33 18.79 -33.33
N GLU A 211 14.45 18.14 -32.99
CA GLU A 211 15.79 18.50 -33.51
C GLU A 211 15.91 18.26 -35.02
N ARG A 212 15.28 17.21 -35.56
CA ARG A 212 15.42 16.79 -36.96
C ARG A 212 14.28 17.26 -37.86
N GLY A 213 13.12 17.63 -37.28
CA GLY A 213 11.90 17.92 -38.02
C GLY A 213 11.26 16.69 -38.67
N ALA A 214 11.65 15.47 -38.27
CA ALA A 214 11.13 14.21 -38.78
C ALA A 214 11.20 13.13 -37.69
N LEU A 215 10.19 12.25 -37.66
CA LEU A 215 10.11 11.14 -36.71
C LEU A 215 11.25 10.14 -36.99
N PRO A 216 12.16 9.90 -36.03
CA PRO A 216 13.24 8.92 -36.21
C PRO A 216 12.67 7.50 -36.20
N THR A 217 13.24 6.59 -36.97
CA THR A 217 12.86 5.17 -36.94
C THR A 217 13.31 4.51 -35.63
N VAL A 218 12.69 3.37 -35.27
CA VAL A 218 13.07 2.57 -34.09
C VAL A 218 14.57 2.25 -34.07
N ASP A 219 15.14 1.84 -35.21
CA ASP A 219 16.56 1.52 -35.31
C ASP A 219 17.47 2.75 -35.15
N GLU A 220 17.01 3.94 -35.54
CA GLU A 220 17.74 5.18 -35.31
C GLU A 220 17.73 5.57 -33.83
N LEU A 221 16.62 5.38 -33.12
CA LEU A 221 16.55 5.59 -31.67
C LEU A 221 17.54 4.68 -30.93
N ILE A 222 17.52 3.39 -31.27
CA ILE A 222 18.42 2.39 -30.68
C ILE A 222 19.88 2.75 -30.99
N ARG A 223 20.22 3.02 -32.26
CA ARG A 223 21.59 3.41 -32.64
C ARG A 223 22.05 4.67 -31.95
N TYR A 224 21.21 5.69 -31.86
CA TYR A 224 21.53 6.93 -31.17
C TYR A 224 21.82 6.68 -29.69
N ARG A 225 21.01 5.84 -29.03
CA ARG A 225 21.18 5.55 -27.60
C ARG A 225 22.47 4.76 -27.33
N ILE A 226 22.80 3.77 -28.16
CA ILE A 226 24.07 3.00 -28.06
C ILE A 226 25.28 3.90 -28.29
N SER A 227 25.22 4.80 -29.28
CA SER A 227 26.36 5.66 -29.62
C SER A 227 26.68 6.74 -28.57
N ASN A 228 25.76 7.02 -27.65
CA ASN A 228 25.87 8.07 -26.64
C ASN A 228 25.85 7.51 -25.19
N GLN A 229 26.22 6.24 -25.03
CA GLN A 229 26.53 5.62 -23.73
C GLN A 229 28.04 5.63 -23.51
#